data_AF-A0A962DXI0-F1
#
_entry.id   AF-A0A962DXI0-F1
#
_cell.length_a   1.000
_cell.length_b   1.000
_cell.length_c   1.000
_cell.angle_alpha   90.00
_cell.angle_beta   90.00
_cell.angle_gamma   90.00
#
_symmetry.space_group_name_H-M   'P 1'
#
loop_
_entity.id
_entity.type
_entity.pdbx_description
1 polymer ?
#
loop_
_entity_poly.entity_id
_entity_poly.type
_entity_poly.pdbx_seq_one_letter_code
_entity_poly.pdbx_strand_id
1 'polypeptide(L)' 'VTLVFEPVGEGAELRIEDDGSGLPAPEERAQIRRGIGLSAMAERATRVGARFDIGSGEQGGTVVRLRWDVVTLNAD' A
#
# COMPACT_ATOMS: atom_id res chain seq x y z
N VAL A 1 9.43 2.62 11.06
CA VAL A 1 8.15 2.22 10.43
C VAL A 1 7.00 2.86 11.17
N THR A 2 6.16 3.60 10.46
CA THR A 2 4.94 4.25 10.95
C THR A 2 3.74 3.63 10.25
N LEU A 3 2.67 3.34 10.99
CA LEU A 3 1.41 2.86 10.44
C LEU A 3 0.30 3.83 10.83
N VAL A 4 -0.50 4.24 9.85
CA VAL A 4 -1.70 5.07 10.05
C VAL A 4 -2.85 4.39 9.34
N PHE A 5 -3.95 4.15 10.07
CA PHE A 5 -5.19 3.66 9.51
C PHE A 5 -6.29 4.68 9.79
N GLU A 6 -6.85 5.27 8.74
CA GLU A 6 -7.78 6.37 8.85
C GLU A 6 -8.92 6.27 7.83
N PRO A 7 -10.12 6.79 8.17
CA PRO A 7 -11.17 6.95 7.19
C PRO A 7 -10.76 8.00 6.14
N VAL A 8 -11.01 7.72 4.87
CA VAL A 8 -10.75 8.64 3.75
C VAL A 8 -11.95 8.61 2.79
N GLY A 9 -12.67 9.73 2.71
CA GLY A 9 -13.93 9.79 1.97
C GLY A 9 -14.96 8.78 2.49
N GLU A 10 -15.61 8.06 1.59
CA GLU A 10 -16.44 6.90 1.91
C GLU A 10 -15.60 5.62 1.96
N GLY A 11 -14.48 5.63 2.67
CA GLY A 11 -13.51 4.54 2.60
C GLY A 11 -12.54 4.57 3.76
N ALA A 12 -11.52 3.73 3.67
CA ALA A 12 -10.41 3.74 4.61
C ALA A 12 -9.07 3.56 3.89
N GLU A 13 -8.03 4.19 4.41
CA GLU A 13 -6.65 4.03 3.96
C GLU A 13 -5.78 3.51 5.11
N LEU A 14 -5.03 2.44 4.85
CA LEU A 14 -3.87 2.06 5.65
C LEU A 14 -2.62 2.53 4.94
N ARG A 15 -1.89 3.46 5.56
CA ARG A 15 -0.60 3.98 5.12
C ARG A 15 0.51 3.41 6.00
N ILE A 16 1.49 2.79 5.37
CA ILE A 16 2.68 2.23 6.03
C ILE A 16 3.89 2.94 5.46
N GLU A 17 4.70 3.54 6.33
CA GLU A 17 5.90 4.28 5.94
C GLU A 17 7.12 3.76 6.67
N ASP A 18 8.24 3.69 5.96
CA ASP A 18 9.56 3.57 6.56
C ASP A 18 10.47 4.68 6.07
N ASP A 19 11.48 4.97 6.87
CA ASP A 19 12.55 5.94 6.64
C ASP A 19 13.83 5.26 6.13
N GLY A 20 13.69 4.08 5.51
CA GLY A 20 14.80 3.35 4.92
C GLY A 20 15.33 4.00 3.64
N SER A 21 16.18 3.27 2.91
CA SER A 21 16.77 3.72 1.64
C SER A 21 15.74 4.00 0.54
N GLY A 22 14.49 3.61 0.77
CA GLY A 22 13.37 3.76 -0.15
C GLY A 22 13.43 2.79 -1.31
N LEU A 23 12.63 3.11 -2.32
CA LEU A 23 12.50 2.27 -3.50
C LEU A 23 13.39 2.78 -4.63
N PRO A 24 13.97 1.85 -5.42
CA PRO A 24 14.70 2.14 -6.65
C PRO A 24 13.91 3.07 -7.59
N ALA A 25 14.60 3.75 -8.50
CA ALA A 25 13.96 4.60 -9.49
C ALA A 25 12.94 3.80 -10.33
N PRO A 26 11.86 4.42 -10.86
CA PRO A 26 10.84 3.72 -11.63
C PRO A 26 11.40 2.85 -12.76
N GLU A 27 12.42 3.32 -13.49
CA GLU A 27 13.15 2.55 -14.51
C GLU A 27 13.81 1.26 -13.96
N GLU A 28 14.27 1.27 -12.71
CA GLU A 28 14.93 0.13 -12.05
C GLU A 28 13.91 -0.83 -11.43
N ARG A 29 12.72 -0.34 -11.04
CA ARG A 29 11.67 -1.15 -10.41
C ARG A 29 11.13 -2.26 -11.30
N ALA A 30 11.10 -2.05 -12.63
CA ALA A 30 10.67 -3.08 -13.58
C ALA A 30 11.63 -4.28 -13.61
N GLN A 31 12.91 -4.07 -13.26
CA GLN A 31 13.95 -5.09 -13.25
C GLN A 31 14.08 -5.78 -11.88
N ILE A 32 13.53 -5.16 -10.83
CA ILE A 32 13.63 -5.67 -9.46
C ILE A 32 12.41 -6.53 -9.18
N ARG A 33 12.64 -7.84 -9.04
CA ARG A 33 11.64 -8.76 -8.49
C ARG A 33 11.16 -8.20 -7.17
N ARG A 34 9.86 -7.90 -7.06
CA ARG A 34 9.23 -7.55 -5.78
C ARG A 34 9.62 -8.61 -4.76
N GLY A 35 10.34 -8.21 -3.72
CA GLY A 35 10.72 -9.12 -2.63
C GLY A 35 9.49 -9.80 -2.03
N ILE A 36 9.67 -10.97 -1.41
CA ILE A 36 8.57 -11.80 -0.88
C ILE A 36 7.59 -10.97 -0.02
N GLY A 37 8.12 -10.04 0.79
CA GLY A 37 7.30 -9.16 1.64
C GLY A 37 6.30 -8.30 0.84
N LEU A 38 6.76 -7.54 -0.15
CA LEU A 38 5.88 -6.65 -0.95
C LEU A 38 4.90 -7.45 -1.81
N SER A 39 5.33 -8.59 -2.34
CA SER A 39 4.45 -9.49 -3.11
C SER A 39 3.34 -10.07 -2.22
N ALA A 40 3.68 -10.53 -1.01
CA ALA A 40 2.70 -11.02 -0.04
C ALA A 40 1.76 -9.91 0.47
N MET A 41 2.26 -8.68 0.65
CA MET A 41 1.42 -7.54 1.02
C MET A 41 0.41 -7.19 -0.08
N ALA A 42 0.85 -7.14 -1.34
CA ALA A 42 -0.04 -6.91 -2.47
C ALA A 42 -1.10 -8.02 -2.60
N GLU A 43 -0.70 -9.28 -2.44
CA GLU A 43 -1.63 -10.41 -2.45
C GLU A 43 -2.67 -10.29 -1.32
N ARG A 44 -2.23 -10.01 -0.08
CA ARG A 44 -3.11 -9.86 1.08
C ARG A 44 -4.06 -8.68 0.91
N ALA A 45 -3.59 -7.55 0.39
CA ALA A 45 -4.41 -6.39 0.08
C ALA A 45 -5.56 -6.76 -0.86
N THR A 46 -5.27 -7.45 -1.96
CA THR A 46 -6.29 -7.94 -2.89
C THR A 46 -7.28 -8.89 -2.22
N ARG A 47 -6.80 -9.84 -1.39
CA ARG A 47 -7.66 -10.80 -0.68
C ARG A 47 -8.66 -10.15 0.27
N VAL A 48 -8.36 -8.97 0.80
CA VAL A 48 -9.25 -8.21 1.69
C VAL A 48 -9.98 -7.08 0.97
N GLY A 49 -9.99 -7.07 -0.37
CA GLY A 49 -10.73 -6.08 -1.17
C GLY A 49 -10.08 -4.70 -1.24
N ALA A 50 -8.79 -4.57 -0.89
CA ALA A 50 -8.07 -3.30 -0.96
C ALA A 50 -7.36 -3.12 -2.30
N ARG A 51 -7.28 -1.88 -2.77
CA ARG A 51 -6.29 -1.47 -3.78
C ARG A 51 -4.93 -1.26 -3.11
N PHE A 52 -3.86 -1.79 -3.72
CA PHE A 52 -2.48 -1.68 -3.23
C PHE A 52 -1.67 -0.72 -4.10
N ASP A 53 -1.06 0.29 -3.48
CA ASP A 53 -0.13 1.22 -4.10
C ASP A 53 1.19 1.30 -3.32
N ILE A 54 2.28 1.56 -4.03
CA ILE A 54 3.61 1.66 -3.43
C ILE A 54 4.44 2.77 -4.09
N GLY A 55 4.93 3.70 -3.27
CA GLY A 55 5.72 4.86 -3.69
C GLY A 55 6.92 5.13 -2.81
N SER A 56 7.68 6.16 -3.16
CA SER A 56 8.72 6.71 -2.27
C SER A 56 8.10 7.70 -1.29
N GLY A 57 8.64 7.78 -0.07
CA GLY A 57 8.23 8.80 0.91
C GLY A 57 8.80 10.18 0.60
N GLU A 58 8.16 11.23 1.13
CA GLU A 58 8.57 12.63 0.91
C GLU A 58 9.99 12.92 1.39
N GLN A 59 10.44 12.23 2.44
CA GLN A 59 11.77 12.38 3.04
C GLN A 59 12.72 11.24 2.66
N GLY A 60 12.38 10.46 1.63
CA GLY A 60 13.01 9.16 1.36
C GLY A 60 12.16 8.00 1.90
N GLY A 61 12.70 6.77 1.83
CA GLY A 61 11.98 5.60 2.31
C GLY A 61 10.83 5.14 1.41
N THR A 62 10.04 4.20 1.92
CA THR A 62 8.93 3.58 1.17
C THR A 62 7.60 3.95 1.81
N VAL A 63 6.61 4.22 0.96
CA VAL A 63 5.20 4.36 1.38
C VAL A 63 4.38 3.29 0.69
N VAL A 64 3.70 2.48 1.48
CA VAL A 64 2.70 1.51 1.02
C VAL A 64 1.32 2.02 1.42
N ARG A 65 0.38 2.01 0.48
CA ARG A 65 -1.01 2.42 0.71
C ARG A 65 -1.95 1.29 0.34
N LEU A 66 -2.83 0.93 1.27
CA LEU A 66 -3.96 0.04 1.04
C LEU A 66 -5.23 0.87 1.15
N ARG A 67 -6.10 0.81 0.14
CA ARG A 67 -7.36 1.58 0.11
C ARG A 67 -8.56 0.67 -0.05
N TRP A 68 -9.54 0.85 0.83
CA TRP A 68 -10.85 0.22 0.74
C TRP A 68 -11.89 1.28 0.41
N ASP A 69 -12.74 0.97 -0.55
CA ASP A 69 -13.99 1.72 -0.74
C ASP A 69 -15.05 1.12 0.19
N VAL A 70 -15.95 1.95 0.73
CA VAL A 70 -17.14 1.47 1.43
C VAL A 70 -18.03 0.79 0.41
N VAL A 71 -18.26 -0.51 0.65
CA VAL A 71 -19.29 -1.25 -0.07
C VAL A 71 -20.48 -1.36 0.87
N THR A 72 -21.59 -0.71 0.52
CA THR A 72 -22.84 -0.94 1.23
C THR A 72 -23.35 -2.33 0.84
N LEU A 73 -23.26 -3.27 1.79
CA LEU A 73 -23.90 -4.57 1.63
C LEU A 73 -25.40 -4.38 1.90
N ASN A 74 -26.20 -4.38 0.84
CA ASN A 74 -27.64 -4.56 1.00
C ASN A 74 -27.86 -5.99 1.49
N ALA A 75 -28.39 -6.13 2.71
CA ALA A 75 -28.87 -7.42 3.17
C ALA A 75 -30.21 -7.70 2.48
N ASP A 76 -30.27 -8.79 1.69
CA ASP A 76 -31.51 -9.33 1.13
C ASP A 76 -32.47 -9.82 2.23
#